data_AF-A0A935RPJ7-F1
#
_entry.id   AF-A0A935RPJ7-F1
#
_cell.length_a   1.000
_cell.length_b   1.000
_cell.length_c   1.000
_cell.angle_alpha   90.00
_cell.angle_beta   90.00
_cell.angle_gamma   90.00
#
_symmetry.space_group_name_H-M   'P 1'
#
loop_
_entity.id
_entity.type
_entity.pdbx_description
1 polymer ?
#
loop_
_entity_poly.entity_id
_entity_poly.type
_entity_poly.pdbx_seq_one_letter_code
_entity_poly.pdbx_strand_id
1 'polypeptide(L)'
;MAQNNQTLFDNPVALTILSEATTVATGNPGRSMNQGKQCVEAHGTTSSGSGAASISIEVSNNGTSWITAGTIGLTLGTTQTSDGFVMDAPWIYVRANVVSISGTGASVSVIISA
;
A
#
# COMPACT_ATOMS: atom_id res chain seq x y z
N MET A 1 22.24 -2.70 -27.21
CA MET A 1 22.65 -2.62 -25.79
C MET A 1 21.39 -2.83 -24.96
N ALA A 2 21.20 -4.04 -24.43
CA ALA A 2 20.06 -4.37 -23.58
C ALA A 2 20.34 -3.84 -22.17
N GLN A 3 19.50 -2.94 -21.66
CA GLN A 3 19.63 -2.46 -20.29
C GLN A 3 19.03 -3.49 -19.32
N ASN A 4 19.93 -4.27 -18.72
CA ASN A 4 19.98 -4.70 -17.32
C ASN A 4 18.65 -4.96 -16.59
N ASN A 5 18.11 -6.17 -16.78
CA ASN A 5 17.05 -6.76 -15.97
C ASN A 5 17.61 -7.41 -14.68
N GLN A 6 18.36 -6.65 -13.87
CA GLN A 6 19.03 -7.21 -12.67
C GLN A 6 18.94 -6.38 -11.37
N THR A 7 18.05 -5.39 -11.28
CA THR A 7 17.76 -4.74 -9.98
C THR A 7 16.71 -5.48 -9.15
N LEU A 8 16.30 -6.70 -9.56
CA LEU A 8 15.14 -7.40 -9.01
C LEU A 8 15.43 -8.46 -7.94
N PHE A 9 16.68 -8.67 -7.51
CA PHE A 9 16.98 -9.84 -6.65
C PHE A 9 17.84 -9.66 -5.39
N ASP A 10 18.37 -8.49 -5.03
CA ASP A 10 19.28 -8.41 -3.85
C ASP A 10 19.17 -7.14 -2.97
N ASN A 11 17.97 -6.58 -2.79
CA ASN A 11 17.77 -5.51 -1.80
C ASN A 11 16.33 -5.59 -1.25
N PRO A 12 16.08 -5.60 0.07
CA PRO A 12 14.72 -5.55 0.62
C PRO A 12 14.13 -4.15 0.37
N VAL A 13 13.81 -3.86 -0.89
CA VAL A 13 13.19 -2.59 -1.27
C VAL A 13 11.70 -2.78 -1.16
N ALA A 14 11.10 -2.07 -0.22
CA ALA A 14 9.66 -2.01 -0.13
C ALA A 14 9.07 -1.60 -1.49
N LEU A 15 8.07 -2.34 -1.96
CA LEU A 15 7.36 -2.05 -3.20
C LEU A 15 6.20 -1.10 -2.90
N THR A 16 6.20 0.07 -3.52
CA THR A 16 5.08 1.00 -3.46
C THR A 16 3.91 0.48 -4.28
N ILE A 17 2.79 0.21 -3.61
CA ILE A 17 1.53 -0.23 -4.26
C ILE A 17 0.47 0.88 -4.32
N LEU A 18 0.71 1.99 -3.64
CA LEU A 18 -0.06 3.23 -3.73
C LEU A 18 0.86 4.41 -3.37
N SER A 19 0.83 5.48 -4.17
CA SER A 19 1.68 6.66 -3.96
C SER A 19 0.83 7.91 -3.85
N GLU A 20 0.93 8.60 -2.72
CA GLU A 20 0.39 9.94 -2.45
C GLU A 20 -1.07 10.15 -2.91
N ALA A 21 -1.94 9.19 -2.64
CA ALA A 21 -3.35 9.29 -2.97
C ALA A 21 -4.03 10.38 -2.13
N THR A 22 -4.65 11.35 -2.80
CA THR A 22 -5.37 12.49 -2.19
C THR A 22 -6.88 12.37 -2.27
N THR A 23 -7.38 11.33 -2.94
CA THR A 23 -8.79 11.02 -3.12
C THR A 23 -8.99 9.50 -3.03
N VAL A 24 -10.24 9.04 -3.05
CA VAL A 24 -10.56 7.62 -3.21
C VAL A 24 -9.93 7.11 -4.51
N ALA A 25 -9.02 6.16 -4.39
CA ALA A 25 -8.23 5.65 -5.50
C ALA A 25 -7.77 4.22 -5.23
N THR A 26 -7.66 3.45 -6.31
CA THR A 26 -7.04 2.12 -6.28
C THR A 26 -5.63 2.23 -6.83
N GLY A 27 -4.66 1.72 -6.07
CA GLY A 27 -3.27 1.69 -6.44
C GLY A 27 -2.96 0.64 -7.51
N ASN A 28 -1.76 0.73 -8.09
CA ASN A 28 -1.29 -0.24 -9.06
C ASN A 28 -0.93 -1.55 -8.36
N PRO A 29 -1.42 -2.71 -8.82
CA PRO A 29 -1.14 -3.97 -8.14
C PRO A 29 0.36 -4.28 -8.19
N GLY A 30 0.96 -4.48 -7.01
CA GLY A 30 2.27 -5.07 -6.88
C GLY A 30 2.18 -6.57 -7.10
N ARG A 31 3.09 -7.13 -7.90
CA ARG A 31 3.33 -8.57 -7.85
C ARG A 31 4.04 -8.85 -6.54
N SER A 32 3.46 -9.71 -5.72
CA SER A 32 4.12 -10.13 -4.50
C SER A 32 5.42 -10.84 -4.87
N MET A 33 6.57 -10.22 -4.54
CA MET A 33 7.89 -10.77 -4.88
C MET A 33 8.22 -12.01 -4.04
N ASN A 34 7.57 -12.16 -2.88
CA ASN A 34 7.59 -13.37 -2.05
C ASN A 34 6.14 -13.76 -1.76
N GLN A 35 5.69 -14.83 -2.44
CA GLN A 35 4.37 -15.45 -2.25
C GLN A 35 4.27 -16.08 -0.85
N GLY A 36 4.37 -15.30 0.22
CA GLY A 36 4.44 -15.76 1.59
C GLY A 36 4.26 -14.60 2.58
N LYS A 37 5.10 -14.56 3.62
CA LYS A 37 5.03 -13.52 4.66
C LYS A 37 5.41 -12.16 4.10
N GLN A 38 4.54 -11.17 4.28
CA GLN A 38 4.76 -9.79 3.84
C GLN A 38 4.32 -8.80 4.91
N CYS A 39 5.11 -7.74 5.07
CA CYS A 39 4.74 -6.57 5.84
C CYS A 39 4.02 -5.58 4.94
N VAL A 40 2.91 -5.02 5.41
CA VAL A 40 2.18 -3.94 4.76
C VAL A 40 2.22 -2.73 5.66
N GLU A 41 2.62 -1.59 5.12
CA GLU A 41 2.66 -0.32 5.84
C GLU A 41 1.96 0.75 5.00
N ALA A 42 0.99 1.43 5.61
CA ALA A 42 0.44 2.67 5.09
C ALA A 42 0.97 3.85 5.90
N HIS A 43 1.27 4.95 5.22
CA HIS A 43 1.64 6.20 5.85
C HIS A 43 0.99 7.38 5.17
N GLY A 44 0.80 8.47 5.90
CA GLY A 44 0.16 9.67 5.35
C GLY A 44 0.30 10.90 6.22
N THR A 45 -0.11 12.03 5.66
CA THR A 45 -0.11 13.34 6.30
C THR A 45 -1.33 14.15 5.91
N THR A 46 -1.54 15.27 6.59
CA THR A 46 -2.35 16.39 6.14
C THR A 46 -1.49 17.65 6.05
N SER A 47 -1.89 18.61 5.21
CA SER A 47 -1.25 19.92 5.16
C SER A 47 -1.62 20.82 6.35
N SER A 48 -2.76 20.56 6.99
CA SER A 48 -3.22 21.25 8.20
C SER A 48 -4.30 20.46 8.93
N GLY A 49 -4.34 20.61 10.26
CA GLY A 49 -5.36 19.98 11.11
C GLY A 49 -5.20 18.47 11.22
N SER A 50 -6.32 17.79 11.43
CA SER A 50 -6.42 16.34 11.45
C SER A 50 -7.19 15.83 10.24
N GLY A 51 -6.96 14.56 9.92
CA GLY A 51 -7.68 13.85 8.88
C GLY A 51 -7.82 12.38 9.22
N ALA A 52 -8.45 11.63 8.32
CA ALA A 52 -8.53 10.19 8.44
C ALA A 52 -8.47 9.53 7.06
N ALA A 53 -7.89 8.34 7.00
CA ALA A 53 -7.94 7.50 5.82
C ALA A 53 -8.29 6.05 6.19
N SER A 54 -9.11 5.41 5.34
CA SER A 54 -9.39 3.98 5.41
C SER A 54 -8.87 3.34 4.13
N ILE A 55 -7.95 2.39 4.26
CA ILE A 55 -7.31 1.72 3.14
C ILE A 55 -7.58 0.23 3.24
N SER A 56 -8.24 -0.33 2.23
CA SER A 56 -8.35 -1.78 2.05
C SER A 56 -7.12 -2.30 1.32
N ILE A 57 -6.48 -3.31 1.91
CA ILE A 57 -5.44 -4.10 1.26
C ILE A 57 -6.13 -5.28 0.59
N GLU A 58 -6.03 -5.33 -0.72
CA GLU A 58 -6.74 -6.28 -1.55
C GLU A 58 -5.76 -7.24 -2.22
N VAL A 59 -6.15 -8.50 -2.30
CA VAL A 59 -5.33 -9.58 -2.84
C VAL A 59 -6.05 -10.33 -3.95
N SER A 60 -5.29 -10.91 -4.87
CA SER A 60 -5.82 -11.68 -5.99
C SER A 60 -4.81 -12.73 -6.48
N ASN A 61 -5.32 -13.85 -7.02
CA ASN A 61 -4.52 -14.84 -7.75
C ASN A 61 -4.66 -14.72 -9.28
N ASN A 62 -5.60 -13.92 -9.78
CA ASN A 62 -5.85 -13.77 -11.21
C ASN A 62 -5.76 -12.31 -11.70
N GLY A 63 -5.58 -11.34 -10.79
CA GLY A 63 -5.50 -9.92 -11.11
C GLY A 63 -6.84 -9.26 -11.45
N THR A 64 -7.95 -10.01 -11.43
CA THR A 64 -9.29 -9.54 -11.80
C THR A 64 -10.28 -9.62 -10.65
N SER A 65 -10.25 -10.71 -9.88
CA SER A 65 -11.11 -10.96 -8.73
C SER A 65 -10.32 -10.60 -7.47
N TRP A 66 -10.77 -9.56 -6.78
CA TRP A 66 -10.08 -8.99 -5.62
C TRP A 66 -10.88 -9.26 -4.35
N ILE A 67 -10.18 -9.65 -3.28
CA ILE A 67 -10.76 -9.80 -1.94
C ILE A 67 -9.95 -8.98 -0.95
N THR A 68 -10.58 -8.53 0.13
CA THR A 68 -9.90 -7.79 1.20
C THR A 68 -9.11 -8.75 2.09
N ALA A 69 -7.79 -8.54 2.19
CA ALA A 69 -6.92 -9.23 3.14
C ALA A 69 -6.87 -8.54 4.50
N GLY A 70 -7.00 -7.21 4.52
CA GLY A 70 -7.02 -6.40 5.73
C GLY A 70 -7.42 -4.96 5.44
N THR A 71 -7.76 -4.22 6.49
CA THR A 71 -8.05 -2.79 6.43
C THR A 71 -7.12 -2.06 7.38
N ILE A 72 -6.51 -0.98 6.89
CA ILE A 72 -5.70 -0.06 7.69
C ILE A 72 -6.52 1.21 7.91
N GLY A 73 -6.64 1.63 9.16
CA GLY A 73 -7.24 2.90 9.54
C GLY A 73 -6.17 3.87 10.01
N LEU A 74 -5.95 4.96 9.28
CA LEU A 74 -5.00 6.00 9.66
C LEU A 74 -5.73 7.21 10.22
N THR A 75 -5.36 7.62 11.44
CA THR A 75 -5.58 9.00 11.87
C THR A 75 -4.42 9.84 11.34
N LEU A 76 -4.72 10.86 10.55
CA LEU A 76 -3.72 11.72 9.91
C LEU A 76 -3.49 12.99 10.73
N GLY A 77 -2.25 13.47 10.70
CA GLY A 77 -1.86 14.77 11.25
C GLY A 77 -0.88 15.49 10.33
N THR A 78 -0.39 16.65 10.75
CA THR A 78 0.61 17.41 10.00
C THR A 78 2.00 16.76 10.03
N THR A 79 2.25 15.92 11.03
CA THR A 79 3.39 14.99 11.05
C THR A 79 2.93 13.66 10.47
N GLN A 80 3.82 13.00 9.72
CA GLN A 80 3.52 11.69 9.14
C GLN A 80 3.07 10.71 10.22
N THR A 81 1.96 10.03 9.95
CA THR A 81 1.48 8.89 10.72
C THR A 81 1.57 7.63 9.89
N SER A 82 1.74 6.50 10.54
CA SER A 82 1.81 5.19 9.90
C SER A 82 1.10 4.12 10.72
N ASP A 83 0.65 3.07 10.03
CA ASP A 83 0.07 1.87 10.59
C ASP A 83 0.30 0.71 9.61
N GLY A 84 0.22 -0.52 10.09
CA GLY A 84 0.56 -1.69 9.28
C GLY A 84 0.24 -3.02 9.94
N PHE A 85 0.32 -4.06 9.13
CA PHE A 85 0.14 -5.43 9.57
C PHE A 85 1.01 -6.39 8.74
N VAL A 86 1.12 -7.62 9.23
CA VAL A 86 1.76 -8.72 8.50
C VAL A 86 0.70 -9.65 7.97
N MET A 87 0.82 -10.06 6.71
CA MET A 87 0.05 -11.15 6.14
C MET A 87 0.96 -12.34 5.84
N ASP A 88 0.45 -13.55 6.08
CA ASP A 88 1.13 -14.80 5.78
C ASP A 88 0.23 -15.66 4.90
N ALA A 89 0.25 -15.35 3.60
CA ALA A 89 -0.51 -16.07 2.60
C ALA A 89 0.12 -15.84 1.21
N PRO A 90 0.20 -16.88 0.36
CA PRO A 90 0.92 -16.83 -0.91
C PRO A 90 0.11 -16.17 -2.05
N TRP A 91 -0.38 -14.95 -1.84
CA TRP A 91 -1.13 -14.22 -2.87
C TRP A 91 -0.21 -13.70 -3.99
N ILE A 92 -0.65 -13.84 -5.25
CA ILE A 92 0.15 -13.41 -6.41
C ILE A 92 0.16 -11.89 -6.55
N TYR A 93 -0.98 -11.25 -6.34
CA TYR A 93 -1.16 -9.81 -6.49
C TYR A 93 -1.65 -9.19 -5.19
N VAL A 94 -1.11 -8.02 -4.87
CA VAL A 94 -1.52 -7.17 -3.75
C VAL A 94 -1.71 -5.76 -4.28
N ARG A 95 -2.80 -5.10 -3.90
CA ARG A 95 -3.02 -3.68 -4.18
C ARG A 95 -3.63 -2.99 -2.97
N ALA A 96 -3.46 -1.68 -2.88
CA ALA A 96 -4.15 -0.86 -1.89
C ALA A 96 -5.30 -0.11 -2.55
N ASN A 97 -6.41 0.02 -1.83
CA ASN A 97 -7.60 0.72 -2.27
C ASN A 97 -8.02 1.69 -1.16
N VAL A 98 -7.90 3.00 -1.41
CA VAL A 98 -8.34 4.03 -0.46
C VAL A 98 -9.86 4.11 -0.52
N VAL A 99 -10.54 3.66 0.52
CA VAL A 99 -12.00 3.62 0.60
C VAL A 99 -12.57 4.98 1.03
N SER A 100 -11.84 5.68 1.90
CA SER A 100 -12.17 7.05 2.31
C SER A 100 -10.91 7.81 2.70
N ILE A 101 -10.88 9.10 2.40
CA ILE A 101 -9.82 10.02 2.84
C ILE A 101 -10.43 11.39 3.16
N SER A 102 -9.99 12.02 4.24
CA SER A 102 -10.46 13.32 4.71
C SER A 102 -9.33 14.12 5.37
N GLY A 103 -9.54 15.43 5.49
CA GLY A 103 -8.55 16.38 6.00
C GLY A 103 -7.95 17.24 4.90
N THR A 104 -7.51 18.45 5.24
CA THR A 104 -7.00 19.42 4.27
C THR A 104 -5.65 18.96 3.72
N GLY A 105 -5.59 18.71 2.40
CA GLY A 105 -4.37 18.23 1.76
C GLY A 105 -3.92 16.87 2.29
N ALA A 106 -4.87 16.00 2.64
CA ALA A 106 -4.58 14.63 3.05
C ALA A 106 -3.93 13.84 1.91
N SER A 107 -2.87 13.09 2.21
CA SER A 107 -2.24 12.16 1.27
C SER A 107 -1.86 10.86 1.98
N VAL A 108 -2.01 9.73 1.27
CA VAL A 108 -1.61 8.41 1.78
C VAL A 108 -0.85 7.60 0.74
N SER A 109 0.15 6.86 1.21
CA SER A 109 0.94 5.91 0.42
C SER A 109 0.94 4.55 1.11
N VAL A 110 1.07 3.49 0.34
CA VAL A 110 1.20 2.12 0.87
C VAL A 110 2.38 1.42 0.22
N ILE A 111 3.19 0.78 1.06
CA ILE A 111 4.33 -0.04 0.68
C ILE A 111 4.16 -1.47 1.21
N ILE A 112 4.74 -2.44 0.49
CA ILE A 112 4.84 -3.83 0.94
C ILE A 112 6.30 -4.30 0.92
N SER A 113 6.72 -5.08 1.91
CA SER A 113 8.05 -5.68 1.97
C SER A 113 7.95 -7.15 2.39
N ALA A 114 9.01 -7.91 2.13
CA ALA A 114 9.13 -9.32 2.49
C ALA A 114 10.36 -9.55 3.37
#